data_AF-A0A729S347-F1
#
_entry.id   AF-A0A729S347-F1
#
_cell.length_a   1.000
_cell.length_b   1.000
_cell.length_c   1.000
_cell.angle_alpha   90.00
_cell.angle_beta   90.00
_cell.angle_gamma   90.00
#
_symmetry.space_group_name_H-M   'P 1'
#
loop_
_entity.id
_entity.type
_entity.pdbx_description
1 polymer ?
#
loop_
_entity_poly.entity_id
_entity_poly.type
_entity_poly.pdbx_seq_one_letter_code
_entity_poly.pdbx_strand_id
1 'polypeptide(L)'
;QSFDPDAVTAVVQPAIRSVETDNDGNRVTKPYPLLVDVPVVFPRGGGCTLTFPVKAGDECLVIFADRCIDFWWQNGGVQEPVDDRVHDLSDAFCIVGPQSQA
;
A
#
# COMPACT_ATOMS: atom_id res chain seq x y z
N GLN A 1 -10.27 2.02 1.26
CA GLN A 1 -11.53 1.27 0.98
C GLN A 1 -11.99 0.56 2.23
N SER A 2 -11.12 -0.20 2.89
CA SER A 2 -11.39 -0.81 4.21
C SER A 2 -10.09 -0.90 5.01
N PHE A 3 -10.21 -1.16 6.32
CA PHE A 3 -9.11 -1.41 7.24
C PHE A 3 -9.46 -2.61 8.12
N ASP A 4 -8.54 -3.55 8.24
CA ASP A 4 -8.59 -4.68 9.17
C ASP A 4 -7.71 -4.36 10.39
N PRO A 5 -8.30 -4.10 11.57
CA PRO A 5 -7.54 -3.77 12.77
C PRO A 5 -6.78 -4.95 13.38
N ASP A 6 -7.19 -6.18 13.11
CA ASP A 6 -6.56 -7.39 13.66
C ASP A 6 -5.30 -7.73 12.85
N ALA A 7 -5.38 -7.63 11.52
CA ALA A 7 -4.24 -7.81 10.63
C ALA A 7 -3.37 -6.55 10.48
N VAL A 8 -3.90 -5.38 10.85
CA VAL A 8 -3.28 -4.06 10.63
C VAL A 8 -3.00 -3.81 9.14
N THR A 9 -3.95 -4.20 8.30
CA THR A 9 -3.89 -4.05 6.83
C THR A 9 -5.07 -3.26 6.29
N ALA A 10 -4.93 -2.71 5.09
CA ALA A 10 -5.95 -1.95 4.41
C ALA A 10 -6.12 -2.40 2.96
N VAL A 11 -7.34 -2.23 2.45
CA VAL A 11 -7.59 -2.24 1.01
C VAL A 11 -7.57 -0.80 0.53
N VAL A 12 -6.64 -0.47 -0.37
CA VAL A 12 -6.36 0.90 -0.81
C VAL A 12 -6.65 1.04 -2.31
N GLN A 13 -7.36 2.10 -2.67
CA GLN A 13 -7.54 2.51 -4.07
C GLN A 13 -6.62 3.70 -4.33
N PRO A 14 -5.60 3.58 -5.20
CA PRO A 14 -4.82 4.75 -5.62
C PRO A 14 -5.73 5.80 -6.27
N ALA A 15 -5.61 7.05 -5.80
CA ALA A 15 -6.47 8.16 -6.23
C ALA A 15 -6.07 8.74 -7.59
N ILE A 16 -4.82 8.53 -8.02
CA ILE A 16 -4.31 8.95 -9.33
C ILE A 16 -4.38 7.76 -10.29
N ARG A 17 -4.96 7.97 -11.48
CA ARG A 17 -5.12 6.94 -12.52
C ARG A 17 -3.76 6.55 -13.11
N SER A 18 -3.61 5.28 -13.49
CA SER A 18 -2.47 4.83 -14.29
C SER A 18 -2.56 5.41 -15.69
N VAL A 19 -1.40 5.57 -16.33
CA VAL A 19 -1.26 6.07 -17.70
C VAL A 19 -0.74 4.93 -18.53
N GLU A 20 -1.43 4.62 -19.62
CA GLU A 20 -1.04 3.55 -20.54
C GLU A 20 -1.11 4.05 -21.97
N THR A 21 -0.37 3.37 -22.85
CA THR A 21 -0.44 3.59 -24.29
C THR A 21 -1.19 2.40 -24.88
N ASP A 22 -2.27 2.67 -25.61
CA ASP A 22 -3.00 1.62 -26.31
C ASP A 22 -2.27 1.15 -27.58
N ASN A 23 -2.82 0.15 -28.26
CA ASN A 23 -2.23 -0.41 -29.49
C ASN A 23 -2.17 0.59 -30.65
N ASP A 24 -2.92 1.69 -30.58
CA ASP A 24 -2.97 2.75 -31.59
C ASP A 24 -2.04 3.92 -31.23
N GLY A 25 -1.29 3.83 -30.13
CA GLY A 25 -0.37 4.86 -29.65
C GLY A 25 -1.04 5.99 -28.86
N ASN A 26 -2.34 5.89 -28.56
CA ASN A 26 -3.03 6.91 -27.78
C ASN A 26 -2.76 6.74 -26.30
N ARG A 27 -2.63 7.87 -25.60
CA ARG A 27 -2.51 7.91 -24.15
C ARG A 27 -3.90 7.72 -23.52
N VAL A 28 -4.09 6.59 -22.84
CA VAL A 28 -5.31 6.27 -22.09
C VAL A 28 -5.01 6.26 -20.60
N THR A 29 -6.05 6.46 -19.77
CA THR A 29 -5.92 6.37 -18.31
C THR A 29 -6.96 5.45 -17.71
N LYS A 30 -6.53 4.60 -16.76
CA LYS A 30 -7.43 3.68 -16.05
C LYS A 30 -7.18 3.74 -14.54
N PRO A 31 -8.19 3.42 -13.72
CA PRO A 31 -7.96 3.21 -12.30
C PRO A 31 -6.92 2.12 -12.10
N TYR A 32 -6.04 2.29 -11.11
CA TYR A 32 -5.25 1.17 -10.61
C TYR A 32 -6.18 0.10 -10.03
N PRO A 33 -5.78 -1.18 -10.05
CA PRO A 33 -6.45 -2.20 -9.26
C PRO A 33 -6.44 -1.81 -7.77
N LEU A 34 -7.35 -2.41 -7.01
CA LEU A 34 -7.30 -2.31 -5.56
C LEU A 34 -6.03 -2.98 -5.05
N LEU A 35 -5.29 -2.27 -4.20
CA LEU A 35 -4.19 -2.83 -3.45
C LEU A 35 -4.81 -3.50 -2.22
N VAL A 36 -4.63 -4.81 -2.09
CA VAL A 36 -5.15 -5.61 -0.98
C VAL A 36 -4.03 -5.92 0.00
N ASP A 37 -4.39 -6.19 1.25
CA ASP A 37 -3.45 -6.56 2.31
C ASP A 37 -2.29 -5.56 2.50
N VAL A 38 -2.56 -4.27 2.29
CA VAL A 38 -1.53 -3.22 2.44
C VAL A 38 -1.32 -2.92 3.93
N PRO A 39 -0.12 -3.12 4.50
CA PRO A 39 0.18 -2.86 5.89
C PRO A 39 0.07 -1.36 6.18
N VAL A 40 -0.62 -1.04 7.26
CA VAL A 40 -0.74 0.33 7.75
C VAL A 40 0.42 0.66 8.68
N VAL A 41 1.20 1.66 8.32
CA VAL A 41 2.32 2.15 9.13
C VAL A 41 1.80 3.10 10.21
N PHE A 42 1.75 2.60 11.43
CA PHE A 42 1.55 3.42 12.62
C PHE A 42 2.90 3.73 13.29
N PRO A 43 3.17 4.99 13.68
CA PRO A 43 4.36 5.33 14.45
C PRO A 43 4.43 4.48 15.72
N ARG A 44 5.49 3.67 15.85
CA ARG A 44 5.67 2.75 16.96
C ARG A 44 7.14 2.51 17.30
N GLY A 45 7.41 2.23 18.57
CA GLY A 45 8.75 1.97 19.09
C GLY A 45 8.77 1.95 20.61
N GLY A 46 9.71 1.21 21.21
CA GLY A 46 9.87 1.17 22.68
C GLY A 46 8.63 0.69 23.44
N GLY A 47 7.78 -0.13 22.83
CA GLY A 47 6.52 -0.60 23.43
C GLY A 47 5.35 0.37 23.33
N CYS A 48 5.52 1.54 22.67
CA CYS A 48 4.45 2.50 22.42
C CYS A 48 4.02 2.44 20.95
N THR A 49 2.73 2.65 20.67
CA THR A 49 2.16 2.73 19.32
C THR A 49 1.14 3.87 19.30
N LEU A 50 1.28 4.79 18.34
CA LEU A 50 0.29 5.84 18.06
C LEU A 50 -0.64 5.35 16.94
N THR A 51 -1.86 4.98 17.31
CA THR A 51 -2.88 4.48 16.37
C THR A 51 -3.93 5.55 16.07
N PHE A 52 -4.58 5.42 14.91
CA PHE A 52 -5.72 6.24 14.51
C PHE A 52 -6.95 5.36 14.26
N PRO A 53 -8.17 5.85 14.50
CA PRO A 53 -9.40 5.12 14.16
C PRO A 53 -9.65 5.17 12.65
N VAL A 54 -8.86 4.42 11.88
CA VAL A 54 -8.93 4.39 10.41
C VAL A 54 -10.27 3.84 9.94
N LYS A 55 -10.90 4.53 8.98
CA LYS A 55 -12.18 4.15 8.37
C LYS A 55 -12.15 4.29 6.86
N ALA A 56 -13.17 3.72 6.20
CA ALA A 56 -13.38 3.91 4.78
C ALA A 56 -13.53 5.42 4.46
N GLY A 57 -12.80 5.87 3.45
CA GLY A 57 -12.73 7.28 3.04
C GLY A 57 -11.53 8.05 3.59
N ASP A 58 -10.83 7.54 4.61
CA ASP A 58 -9.58 8.15 5.04
C ASP A 58 -8.50 7.99 3.95
N GLU A 59 -7.70 9.04 3.79
CA GLU A 59 -6.63 9.09 2.80
C GLU A 59 -5.28 8.70 3.39
N CYS A 60 -4.42 8.16 2.53
CA CYS A 60 -3.09 7.67 2.89
C CYS A 60 -2.09 7.85 1.74
N LEU A 61 -0.81 7.90 2.10
CA LEU A 61 0.29 7.78 1.15
C LEU A 61 0.64 6.30 1.02
N VAL A 62 0.66 5.79 -0.22
CA VAL A 62 1.14 4.44 -0.54
C VAL A 62 2.61 4.52 -0.97
N ILE A 63 3.43 3.61 -0.42
CA ILE A 63 4.86 3.48 -0.74
C ILE A 63 5.09 2.05 -1.20
N PHE A 64 5.63 1.87 -2.40
CA PHE A 64 5.98 0.55 -2.93
C PHE A 64 7.39 0.17 -2.48
N ALA A 65 7.54 -1.08 -2.04
CA ALA A 65 8.82 -1.64 -1.66
C ALA A 65 9.72 -1.81 -2.90
N ASP A 66 11.03 -1.87 -2.66
CA ASP A 66 11.99 -2.16 -3.73
C ASP A 66 11.91 -3.63 -4.17
N ARG A 67 11.54 -4.55 -3.26
CA ARG A 67 11.45 -5.99 -3.51
C ARG A 67 10.22 -6.58 -2.83
N CYS A 68 9.89 -7.81 -3.22
CA CYS A 68 8.86 -8.63 -2.57
C CYS A 68 9.03 -8.68 -1.04
N ILE A 69 7.95 -8.42 -0.30
CA ILE A 69 7.99 -8.33 1.18
C ILE A 69 7.44 -9.58 1.90
N ASP A 70 6.94 -10.57 1.17
CA ASP A 70 6.16 -11.69 1.71
C ASP A 70 6.87 -12.46 2.85
N PHE A 71 8.14 -12.82 2.65
CA PHE A 71 8.90 -13.55 3.67
C PHE A 71 9.21 -12.69 4.89
N TRP A 72 9.53 -11.40 4.68
CA TRP A 72 9.71 -10.47 5.80
C TRP A 72 8.41 -10.30 6.59
N TRP A 73 7.28 -10.24 5.88
CA TRP A 73 5.97 -10.11 6.53
C TRP A 73 5.66 -11.31 7.43
N GLN A 74 5.90 -12.53 6.94
CA GLN A 74 5.58 -13.75 7.66
C GLN A 74 6.57 -14.06 8.79
N ASN A 75 7.87 -13.86 8.53
CA ASN A 75 8.93 -14.38 9.38
C ASN A 75 9.68 -13.28 10.16
N GLY A 76 9.54 -12.01 9.76
CA GLY A 76 10.33 -10.90 10.29
C GLY A 76 11.83 -11.03 9.99
N GLY A 77 12.64 -10.14 10.55
CA GLY A 77 14.11 -10.20 10.41
C GLY A 77 14.63 -9.95 8.99
N VAL A 78 15.84 -10.44 8.70
CA VAL A 78 16.44 -10.39 7.36
C VAL A 78 15.96 -11.61 6.58
N GLN A 79 15.44 -11.41 5.37
CA GLN A 79 14.83 -12.45 4.55
C GLN A 79 15.31 -12.37 3.10
N GLU A 80 15.30 -13.51 2.41
CA GLU A 80 15.53 -13.60 0.96
C GLU A 80 14.25 -13.18 0.20
N PRO A 81 14.38 -12.61 -1.00
CA PRO A 81 13.23 -12.37 -1.86
C PRO A 81 12.68 -13.71 -2.37
N VAL A 82 11.42 -14.01 -2.07
CA VAL A 82 10.74 -15.21 -2.58
C VAL A 82 10.36 -15.09 -4.06
N ASP A 83 10.30 -13.85 -4.55
CA ASP A 83 9.88 -13.48 -5.90
C ASP A 83 10.78 -12.34 -6.39
N ASP A 84 11.06 -12.31 -7.69
CA ASP A 84 11.88 -11.31 -8.36
C ASP A 84 11.14 -9.99 -8.62
N ARG A 85 9.92 -9.83 -8.08
CA ARG A 85 9.14 -8.58 -8.12
C ARG A 85 9.94 -7.38 -7.60
N VAL A 86 9.90 -6.30 -8.39
CA VAL A 86 10.55 -5.01 -8.11
C VAL A 86 9.52 -3.90 -8.30
N HIS A 87 9.34 -3.05 -7.27
CA HIS A 87 8.36 -1.96 -7.30
C HIS A 87 6.96 -2.40 -7.77
N ASP A 88 6.57 -3.60 -7.36
CA ASP A 88 5.29 -4.19 -7.76
C ASP A 88 4.14 -3.67 -6.90
N LEU A 89 2.94 -3.61 -7.49
CA LEU A 89 1.75 -3.09 -6.81
C LEU A 89 1.34 -3.93 -5.60
N SER A 90 1.68 -5.21 -5.58
CA SER A 90 1.40 -6.11 -4.46
C SER A 90 2.31 -5.89 -3.25
N ASP A 91 3.44 -5.20 -3.42
CA ASP A 91 4.43 -5.00 -2.37
C ASP A 91 4.42 -3.52 -1.92
N ALA A 92 3.45 -3.16 -1.10
CA ALA A 92 3.24 -1.78 -0.67
C ALA A 92 3.10 -1.65 0.84
N PHE A 93 3.22 -0.41 1.33
CA PHE A 93 2.86 0.05 2.67
C PHE A 93 2.00 1.30 2.53
N CYS A 94 1.15 1.60 3.53
CA CYS A 94 0.46 2.87 3.56
C CYS A 94 0.63 3.64 4.87
N ILE A 95 0.79 4.95 4.76
CA ILE A 95 0.88 5.89 5.88
C ILE A 95 -0.39 6.75 5.85
N VAL A 96 -1.24 6.59 6.86
CA VAL A 96 -2.46 7.41 7.01
C VAL A 96 -2.10 8.85 7.42
N GLY A 97 -2.82 9.84 6.90
CA GLY A 97 -2.67 11.23 7.34
C GLY A 97 -2.62 12.29 6.25
N PRO A 98 -2.00 12.07 5.06
CA PRO A 98 -2.12 13.01 3.96
C PRO A 98 -3.58 13.18 3.56
N GLN A 99 -4.01 14.44 3.41
CA GLN A 99 -5.38 14.76 3.02
C GLN A 99 -5.39 15.72 1.83
N SER A 100 -6.27 15.45 0.89
CA SER A 100 -6.66 16.35 -0.19
C SER A 100 -7.48 17.52 0.38
N GLN A 101 -7.60 18.60 -0.40
CA GLN A 101 -8.31 19.82 0.01
C GLN A 101 -9.81 19.81 -0.40
N ALA A 102 -10.31 18.66 -0.86
CA ALA A 102 -11.65 18.51 -1.41
C ALA A 102 -12.72 18.28 -0.33
#